data_AF-A0A450X060-F1
#
_entry.id   AF-A0A450X060-F1
#
_cell.length_a   1.000
_cell.length_b   1.000
_cell.length_c   1.000
_cell.angle_alpha   90.00
_cell.angle_beta   90.00
_cell.angle_gamma   90.00
#
_symmetry.space_group_name_H-M   'P 1'
#
loop_
_entity.id
_entity.type
_entity.pdbx_description
1 polymer ?
#
loop_
_entity_poly.entity_id
_entity_poly.type
_entity_poly.pdbx_seq_one_letter_code
_entity_poly.pdbx_strand_id
1 'polypeptide(L)'
;MSTGVTKKEIWQAAEALAQQEKIPTIMKIRSKLGGGSPHAIAFHLADWRDENLGGDNAIFYTDWEIEESKRKVLEQEQIELMEEIDRLDAEIASAHGKASDGMEALDAERKAHKSMRSHGERWYEDLKQAKDAVEKLRTENRALQIEVAASREQRTRGEEFRVEIEKLRGELADLVAEKETRTSAAHKGVSRPKSAKTITRKPEPEKKADPTNKPDFVKDPSPAKKTETREARKGFPPIFGVAQEIGQPSIKR
;
A
#
# COMPACT_ATOMS: atom_id res chain seq x y z
N MET A 1 41.32 32.25 -87.43
CA MET A 1 42.51 31.53 -86.92
C MET A 1 42.48 31.61 -85.40
N SER A 2 41.80 30.67 -84.72
CA SER A 2 41.88 30.58 -83.26
C SER A 2 43.25 30.00 -82.92
N THR A 3 44.15 30.84 -82.39
CA THR A 3 45.42 30.40 -81.80
C THR A 3 45.09 29.43 -80.67
N GLY A 4 45.24 28.13 -80.93
CA GLY A 4 45.02 27.10 -79.95
C GLY A 4 46.04 27.26 -78.83
N VAL A 5 45.57 27.28 -77.58
CA VAL A 5 46.43 27.29 -76.40
C VAL A 5 47.34 26.05 -76.44
N THR A 6 48.64 26.25 -76.24
CA THR A 6 49.64 25.18 -76.38
C THR A 6 49.93 24.48 -75.06
N LYS A 7 50.45 23.24 -75.13
CA LYS A 7 50.90 22.46 -73.95
C LYS A 7 51.83 23.28 -73.05
N LYS A 8 52.81 23.98 -73.65
CA LYS A 8 53.80 24.79 -72.91
C LYS A 8 53.15 25.94 -72.12
N GLU A 9 52.18 26.63 -72.70
CA GLU A 9 51.47 27.73 -72.02
C GLU A 9 50.64 27.23 -70.85
N ILE A 10 49.96 26.09 -71.01
CA ILE A 10 49.18 25.44 -69.94
C ILE A 10 50.10 25.02 -68.80
N TRP A 11 51.25 24.45 -69.12
CA TRP A 11 52.24 23.99 -68.16
C TRP A 11 52.86 25.14 -67.38
N GLN A 12 53.28 26.20 -68.08
CA GLN A 12 53.81 27.40 -67.44
C GLN A 12 52.76 28.08 -66.57
N ALA A 13 51.50 28.11 -67.01
CA ALA A 13 50.40 28.64 -66.22
C ALA A 13 50.15 27.80 -64.94
N ALA A 14 50.19 26.47 -65.06
CA ALA A 14 50.03 25.52 -63.97
C ALA A 14 51.19 25.61 -62.97
N GLU A 15 52.43 25.65 -63.45
CA GLU A 15 53.64 25.82 -62.64
C GLU A 15 53.60 27.14 -61.86
N ALA A 16 53.24 28.24 -62.51
CA ALA A 16 53.12 29.53 -61.84
C ALA A 16 51.87 29.62 -60.93
N LEU A 17 50.92 28.69 -60.99
CA LEU A 17 49.86 28.55 -59.97
C LEU A 17 50.36 27.70 -58.78
N ALA A 18 51.11 26.65 -59.07
CA ALA A 18 51.74 25.81 -58.05
C ALA A 18 52.75 26.60 -57.19
N GLN A 19 53.56 27.49 -57.81
CA GLN A 19 54.46 28.41 -57.11
C GLN A 19 53.72 29.41 -56.20
N GLN A 20 52.43 29.66 -56.44
CA GLN A 20 51.58 30.49 -55.59
C GLN A 20 50.83 29.67 -54.52
N GLU A 21 51.21 28.41 -54.31
CA GLU A 21 50.52 27.46 -53.42
C GLU A 21 49.03 27.28 -53.77
N LYS A 22 48.64 27.55 -55.03
CA LYS A 22 47.28 27.39 -55.52
C LYS A 22 47.18 26.14 -56.39
N ILE A 23 46.15 25.35 -56.14
CA ILE A 23 45.85 24.17 -56.98
C ILE A 23 45.56 24.62 -58.42
N PRO A 24 46.31 24.11 -59.42
CA PRO A 24 46.06 24.43 -60.83
C PRO A 24 44.80 23.69 -61.30
N THR A 25 43.71 24.45 -61.44
CA THR A 25 42.42 23.96 -61.97
C THR A 25 42.20 24.47 -63.39
N ILE A 26 41.36 23.75 -64.16
CA ILE A 26 41.03 24.11 -65.56
C ILE A 26 40.53 25.56 -65.63
N MET A 27 39.68 25.98 -64.69
CA MET A 27 39.16 27.35 -64.63
C MET A 27 40.23 28.40 -64.32
N LYS A 28 41.13 28.13 -63.36
CA LYS A 28 42.22 29.06 -63.03
C LYS A 28 43.22 29.21 -64.19
N ILE A 29 43.54 28.11 -64.87
CA ILE A 29 44.43 28.13 -66.04
C ILE A 29 43.75 28.87 -67.19
N ARG A 30 42.49 28.57 -67.49
CA ARG A 30 41.71 29.26 -68.54
C ARG A 30 41.59 30.76 -68.26
N SER A 31 41.37 31.14 -67.00
CA SER A 31 41.33 32.54 -66.58
C SER A 31 42.68 33.24 -66.74
N LYS A 32 43.79 32.54 -66.47
CA LYS A 32 45.15 33.08 -66.59
C LYS A 32 45.60 33.21 -68.04
N LEU A 33 45.17 32.30 -68.91
CA LEU A 33 45.47 32.30 -70.35
C LEU A 33 44.48 33.13 -71.18
N GLY A 34 43.41 33.65 -70.58
CA GLY A 34 42.40 34.45 -71.26
C GLY A 34 41.51 33.67 -72.24
N GLY A 35 41.54 32.33 -72.21
CA GLY A 35 40.80 31.49 -73.16
C GLY A 35 41.30 30.06 -73.24
N GLY A 36 40.90 29.35 -74.29
CA GLY A 36 41.28 27.96 -74.55
C GLY A 36 40.12 26.97 -74.38
N SER A 37 40.25 25.83 -75.08
CA SER A 37 39.33 24.71 -74.96
C SER A 37 39.50 24.06 -73.59
N PRO A 38 38.43 23.95 -72.77
CA PRO A 38 38.50 23.26 -71.47
C PRO A 38 39.05 21.84 -71.58
N HIS A 39 38.76 21.15 -72.69
CA HIS A 39 39.20 19.79 -72.93
C HIS A 39 40.72 19.71 -73.21
N ALA A 40 41.26 20.63 -74.01
CA ALA A 40 42.70 20.70 -74.28
C ALA A 40 43.51 21.10 -73.03
N ILE A 41 42.95 22.00 -72.23
CA ILE A 41 43.53 22.38 -70.93
C ILE A 41 43.52 21.17 -69.99
N ALA A 42 42.39 20.46 -69.88
CA ALA A 42 42.29 19.26 -69.04
C ALA A 42 43.32 18.20 -69.45
N PHE A 43 43.46 17.94 -70.76
CA PHE A 43 44.39 16.94 -71.29
C PHE A 43 45.84 17.28 -70.95
N HIS A 44 46.33 18.47 -71.30
CA HIS A 44 47.72 18.85 -71.02
C HIS A 44 48.00 19.09 -69.54
N LEU A 45 46.99 19.45 -68.75
CA LEU A 45 47.11 19.56 -67.30
C LEU A 45 47.23 18.18 -66.65
N ALA A 46 46.60 17.13 -67.18
CA ALA A 46 46.84 15.76 -66.75
C ALA A 46 48.30 15.35 -67.00
N ASP A 47 48.81 15.54 -68.22
CA ASP A 47 50.23 15.29 -68.52
C ASP A 47 51.18 16.03 -67.56
N TRP A 48 50.89 17.32 -67.30
CA TRP A 48 51.72 18.14 -66.40
C TRP A 48 51.73 17.57 -64.98
N ARG A 49 50.59 17.08 -64.51
CA ARG A 49 50.43 16.50 -63.17
C ARG A 49 51.23 15.20 -63.06
N ASP A 50 51.09 14.32 -64.04
CA ASP A 50 51.79 13.05 -64.05
C ASP A 50 53.31 13.23 -64.02
N GLU A 51 53.82 14.24 -64.75
CA GLU A 51 55.25 14.53 -64.84
C GLU A 51 55.81 15.31 -63.64
N ASN A 52 55.06 16.25 -63.06
CA ASN A 52 55.59 17.11 -61.97
C ASN A 52 55.26 16.62 -60.56
N LEU A 53 54.26 15.76 -60.40
CA LEU A 53 53.76 15.37 -59.07
C LEU A 53 54.07 13.92 -58.71
N GLY A 54 54.75 13.19 -59.59
CA GLY A 54 55.44 11.95 -59.27
C GLY A 54 54.58 10.95 -58.49
N GLY A 55 53.74 10.22 -59.20
CA GLY A 55 53.31 8.87 -58.81
C GLY A 55 52.30 8.75 -57.66
N ASP A 56 52.59 9.20 -56.44
CA ASP A 56 51.93 8.57 -55.28
C ASP A 56 51.55 9.45 -54.08
N ASN A 57 51.75 10.78 -54.06
CA ASN A 57 51.45 11.54 -52.82
C ASN A 57 50.97 12.99 -52.93
N ALA A 58 50.61 13.48 -54.12
CA ALA A 58 49.91 14.74 -54.23
C ALA A 58 48.43 14.47 -54.53
N ILE A 59 47.66 14.17 -53.48
CA ILE A 59 46.20 14.02 -53.53
C ILE A 59 45.59 15.40 -53.80
N PHE A 60 45.68 15.85 -55.06
CA PHE A 60 44.96 17.01 -55.52
C PHE A 60 43.52 16.58 -55.74
N TYR A 61 42.71 16.72 -54.69
CA TYR A 61 41.27 16.66 -54.83
C TYR A 61 40.85 17.69 -55.88
N THR A 62 40.16 17.22 -56.91
CA THR A 62 39.41 18.08 -57.82
C THR A 62 38.42 18.92 -57.01
N ASP A 63 38.10 20.13 -57.47
CA ASP A 63 37.11 20.99 -56.78
C ASP A 63 35.79 20.24 -56.50
N TRP A 64 35.46 19.27 -57.36
CA TRP A 64 34.35 18.33 -57.19
C TRP A 64 34.53 17.40 -55.97
N GLU A 65 35.68 16.74 -55.81
CA GLU A 65 35.92 15.84 -54.68
C GLU A 65 35.99 16.57 -53.34
N ILE A 66 36.51 17.81 -53.34
CA ILE A 66 36.47 18.68 -52.15
C ILE A 66 35.02 18.98 -51.78
N GLU A 67 34.19 19.36 -52.76
CA GLU A 67 32.79 19.70 -52.52
C GLU A 67 31.96 18.48 -52.10
N GLU A 68 32.21 17.32 -52.71
CA GLU A 68 31.60 16.05 -52.34
C GLU A 68 31.97 15.65 -50.90
N SER A 69 33.23 15.87 -50.50
CA SER A 69 33.67 15.63 -49.12
C SER A 69 32.95 16.55 -48.14
N LYS A 70 32.80 17.83 -48.47
CA LYS A 70 32.00 18.76 -47.65
C LYS A 70 30.54 18.34 -47.55
N ARG A 71 29.93 17.91 -48.65
CA ARG A 71 28.55 17.41 -48.66
C ARG A 71 28.39 16.21 -47.74
N LYS A 72 29.31 15.24 -47.81
CA LYS A 72 29.30 14.06 -46.94
C LYS A 72 29.47 14.42 -45.47
N VAL A 73 30.36 15.38 -45.15
CA VAL A 73 30.51 15.86 -43.76
C VAL A 73 29.22 16.52 -43.28
N LEU A 74 28.59 17.38 -44.09
CA LEU A 74 27.32 18.00 -43.73
C LEU A 74 26.18 16.99 -43.59
N GLU A 75 26.11 15.98 -44.45
CA GLU A 75 25.12 14.91 -44.36
C GLU A 75 25.34 14.07 -43.09
N GLN A 76 26.60 13.76 -42.76
CA GLN A 76 26.97 13.08 -41.52
C GLN A 76 26.58 13.90 -40.29
N GLU A 77 26.90 15.19 -40.27
CA GLU A 77 26.49 16.11 -39.19
C GLU A 77 24.95 16.18 -39.06
N GLN A 78 24.22 16.16 -40.18
CA GLN A 78 22.75 16.13 -40.16
C GLN A 78 22.21 14.82 -39.56
N ILE A 79 22.82 13.68 -39.90
CA ILE A 79 22.44 12.38 -39.33
C ILE A 79 22.71 12.38 -37.83
N GLU A 80 23.90 12.81 -37.40
CA GLU A 80 24.27 12.88 -35.98
C GLU A 80 23.34 13.81 -35.18
N LEU A 81 22.98 14.96 -35.75
CA LEU A 81 22.02 15.88 -35.12
C LEU A 81 20.62 15.28 -35.01
N MET A 82 20.16 14.55 -36.03
CA MET A 82 18.86 13.88 -35.99
C MET A 82 18.83 12.76 -34.96
N GLU A 83 19.89 11.95 -34.88
CA GLU A 83 20.05 10.91 -33.86
C GLU A 83 20.10 11.49 -32.44
N GLU A 84 20.76 12.63 -32.26
CA GLU A 84 20.81 13.34 -30.98
C GLU A 84 19.45 13.90 -30.58
N ILE A 85 18.67 14.44 -31.52
CA ILE A 85 17.30 14.89 -31.27
C ILE A 85 16.43 13.70 -30.84
N ASP A 86 16.48 12.59 -31.57
CA ASP A 86 15.71 11.38 -31.23
C ASP A 86 16.09 10.84 -29.83
N ARG A 87 17.40 10.89 -29.49
CA ARG A 87 17.90 10.52 -28.16
C ARG A 87 17.34 11.43 -27.07
N LEU A 88 17.37 12.74 -27.28
CA LEU A 88 16.85 13.72 -26.32
C LEU A 88 15.33 13.61 -26.17
N ASP A 89 14.59 13.42 -27.25
CA ASP A 89 13.14 13.23 -27.21
C ASP A 89 12.76 11.96 -26.44
N ALA A 90 13.52 10.87 -26.64
CA ALA A 90 13.35 9.65 -25.86
C ALA A 90 13.64 9.87 -24.37
N GLU A 91 14.69 10.63 -24.04
CA GLU A 91 15.04 10.97 -22.66
C GLU A 91 13.95 11.84 -22.00
N ILE A 92 13.43 12.85 -22.70
CA ILE A 92 12.33 13.71 -22.25
C ILE A 92 11.07 12.88 -22.01
N ALA A 93 10.69 12.01 -22.95
CA ALA A 93 9.53 11.14 -22.80
C ALA A 93 9.66 10.20 -21.59
N SER A 94 10.83 9.59 -21.40
CA SER A 94 11.15 8.75 -20.24
C SER A 94 11.09 9.54 -18.93
N ALA A 95 11.62 10.77 -18.91
CA ALA A 95 11.57 11.64 -17.73
C ALA A 95 10.12 12.02 -17.37
N HIS A 96 9.30 12.34 -18.37
CA HIS A 96 7.87 12.60 -18.16
C HIS A 96 7.12 11.36 -17.63
N GLY A 97 7.40 10.18 -18.19
CA GLY A 97 6.83 8.92 -17.69
C GLY A 97 7.15 8.69 -16.21
N LYS A 98 8.44 8.79 -15.84
CA LYS A 98 8.89 8.64 -14.44
C LYS A 98 8.27 9.68 -13.50
N ALA A 99 8.11 10.92 -13.96
CA ALA A 99 7.47 11.97 -13.17
C ALA A 99 5.98 11.68 -12.94
N SER A 100 5.27 11.17 -13.95
CA SER A 100 3.87 10.76 -13.82
C SER A 100 3.73 9.59 -12.85
N ASP A 101 4.56 8.55 -13.00
CA ASP A 101 4.56 7.38 -12.10
C ASP A 101 4.84 7.80 -10.64
N GLY A 102 5.80 8.70 -10.44
CA GLY A 102 6.11 9.27 -9.13
C GLY A 102 4.95 10.06 -8.53
N MET A 103 4.22 10.81 -9.34
CA MET A 103 3.03 11.56 -8.89
C MET A 103 1.90 10.62 -8.47
N GLU A 104 1.64 9.56 -9.25
CA GLU A 104 0.63 8.55 -8.91
C GLU A 104 0.98 7.80 -7.61
N ALA A 105 2.26 7.45 -7.42
CA ALA A 105 2.74 6.84 -6.20
C ALA A 105 2.53 7.74 -4.98
N LEU A 106 2.88 9.02 -5.07
CA LEU A 106 2.66 10.00 -3.99
C LEU A 106 1.18 10.18 -3.65
N ASP A 107 0.30 10.19 -4.65
CA ASP A 107 -1.14 10.29 -4.40
C ASP A 107 -1.71 9.02 -3.77
N ALA A 108 -1.21 7.84 -4.14
CA ALA A 108 -1.56 6.59 -3.46
C ALA A 108 -1.13 6.60 -1.98
N GLU A 109 0.10 7.05 -1.70
CA GLU A 109 0.61 7.20 -0.34
C GLU A 109 -0.21 8.21 0.48
N ARG A 110 -0.56 9.36 -0.10
CA ARG A 110 -1.42 10.36 0.56
C ARG A 110 -2.79 9.79 0.91
N LYS A 111 -3.40 9.04 -0.01
CA LYS A 111 -4.69 8.36 0.23
C LYS A 111 -4.56 7.32 1.35
N ALA A 112 -3.50 6.51 1.33
CA ALA A 112 -3.23 5.51 2.37
C ALA A 112 -3.03 6.17 3.74
N HIS A 113 -2.23 7.24 3.82
CA HIS A 113 -1.99 7.98 5.05
C HIS A 113 -3.28 8.63 5.58
N LYS A 114 -4.11 9.21 4.70
CA LYS A 114 -5.42 9.76 5.09
C LYS A 114 -6.36 8.67 5.65
N SER A 115 -6.38 7.49 5.01
CA SER A 115 -7.15 6.34 5.50
C SER A 115 -6.64 5.83 6.85
N MET A 116 -5.32 5.79 7.04
CA MET A 116 -4.72 5.36 8.29
C MET A 116 -5.02 6.36 9.42
N ARG A 117 -4.98 7.66 9.13
CA ARG A 117 -5.35 8.70 10.09
C ARG A 117 -6.81 8.59 10.53
N SER A 118 -7.74 8.44 9.58
CA SER A 118 -9.17 8.31 9.92
C SER A 118 -9.46 7.03 10.68
N HIS A 119 -8.76 5.94 10.38
CA HIS A 119 -8.83 4.72 11.17
C HIS A 119 -8.28 4.96 12.59
N GLY A 120 -7.12 5.61 12.72
CA GLY A 120 -6.55 5.99 14.01
C GLY A 120 -7.50 6.81 14.87
N GLU A 121 -8.16 7.82 14.29
CA GLU A 121 -9.17 8.64 14.97
C GLU A 121 -10.33 7.79 15.52
N ARG A 122 -10.86 6.86 14.71
CA ARG A 122 -11.91 5.92 15.17
C ARG A 122 -11.42 5.04 16.32
N TRP A 123 -10.19 4.52 16.26
CA TRP A 123 -9.62 3.73 17.35
C TRP A 123 -9.49 4.53 18.64
N TYR A 124 -9.14 5.82 18.55
CA TYR A 124 -9.09 6.68 19.72
C TYR A 124 -10.48 6.93 20.32
N GLU A 125 -11.50 7.10 19.49
CA GLU A 125 -12.89 7.23 19.93
C GLU A 125 -13.39 5.95 20.62
N ASP A 126 -13.16 4.79 20.00
CA ASP A 126 -13.53 3.48 20.57
C ASP A 126 -12.82 3.25 21.91
N LEU A 127 -11.53 3.58 22.00
CA LEU A 127 -10.76 3.48 23.23
C LEU A 127 -11.33 4.39 24.33
N LYS A 128 -11.75 5.60 23.97
CA LYS A 128 -12.38 6.55 24.91
C LYS A 128 -13.72 6.01 25.41
N GLN A 129 -14.57 5.52 24.50
CA GLN A 129 -15.86 4.92 24.86
C GLN A 129 -15.69 3.69 25.76
N ALA A 130 -14.71 2.83 25.47
CA ALA A 130 -14.41 1.66 26.29
C ALA A 130 -13.94 2.06 27.70
N LYS A 131 -13.11 3.11 27.83
CA LYS A 131 -12.70 3.64 29.13
C LYS A 131 -13.89 4.19 29.92
N ASP A 132 -14.76 4.97 29.29
CA ASP A 132 -15.95 5.51 29.93
C ASP A 132 -16.91 4.39 30.38
N ALA A 133 -17.06 3.33 29.58
CA ALA A 133 -17.83 2.15 29.95
C ALA A 133 -17.24 1.40 31.14
N VAL A 134 -15.92 1.24 31.21
CA VAL A 134 -15.23 0.63 32.36
C VAL A 134 -15.45 1.46 33.62
N GLU A 135 -15.37 2.80 33.55
CA GLU A 135 -15.64 3.65 34.71
C GLU A 135 -17.11 3.54 35.17
N LYS A 136 -18.08 3.50 34.26
CA LYS A 136 -19.49 3.25 34.60
C LYS A 136 -19.68 1.90 35.28
N LEU A 137 -19.12 0.83 34.72
CA LEU A 137 -19.20 -0.51 35.32
C LEU A 137 -18.51 -0.57 36.69
N ARG A 138 -17.45 0.23 36.91
CA ARG A 138 -16.80 0.35 38.22
C ARG A 138 -17.69 1.03 39.25
N THR A 139 -18.38 2.11 38.88
CA THR A 139 -19.29 2.79 39.81
C THR A 139 -20.51 1.92 40.13
N GLU A 140 -21.08 1.25 39.14
CA GLU A 140 -22.16 0.28 39.31
C GLU A 140 -21.74 -0.89 40.22
N ASN A 141 -20.55 -1.48 40.01
CA ASN A 141 -20.04 -2.53 40.88
C ASN A 141 -19.89 -2.07 42.34
N ARG A 142 -19.40 -0.84 42.56
CA ARG A 142 -19.30 -0.28 43.91
C ARG A 142 -20.67 -0.10 44.55
N ALA A 143 -21.66 0.40 43.80
CA ALA A 143 -23.02 0.55 44.29
C ALA A 143 -23.64 -0.81 44.68
N LEU A 144 -23.51 -1.81 43.82
CA LEU A 144 -23.97 -3.18 44.10
C LEU A 144 -23.25 -3.80 45.31
N GLN A 145 -21.95 -3.55 45.49
CA GLN A 145 -21.23 -4.01 46.67
C GLN A 145 -21.79 -3.42 47.96
N ILE A 146 -22.15 -2.13 47.95
CA ILE A 146 -22.79 -1.45 49.09
C ILE A 146 -24.18 -2.06 49.36
N GLU A 147 -24.98 -2.31 48.32
CA GLU A 147 -26.30 -2.92 48.46
C GLU A 147 -26.23 -4.36 49.00
N VAL A 148 -25.26 -5.15 48.54
CA VAL A 148 -25.00 -6.49 49.07
C VAL A 148 -24.57 -6.42 50.54
N ALA A 149 -23.73 -5.45 50.91
CA ALA A 149 -23.33 -5.26 52.31
C ALA A 149 -24.54 -4.88 53.20
N ALA A 150 -25.38 -3.94 52.75
CA ALA A 150 -26.59 -3.53 53.46
C ALA A 150 -27.59 -4.69 53.62
N SER A 151 -27.78 -5.49 52.56
CA SER A 151 -28.65 -6.68 52.60
C SER A 151 -28.11 -7.75 53.57
N ARG A 152 -26.79 -7.90 53.67
CA ARG A 152 -26.17 -8.79 54.67
C ARG A 152 -26.41 -8.30 56.09
N GLU A 153 -26.27 -7.01 56.35
CA GLU A 153 -26.56 -6.41 57.67
C GLU A 153 -28.04 -6.55 58.05
N GLN A 154 -28.96 -6.39 57.10
CA GLN A 154 -30.37 -6.65 57.35
C GLN A 154 -30.64 -8.12 57.71
N ARG A 155 -29.94 -9.07 57.07
CA ARG A 155 -30.05 -10.50 57.43
C ARG A 155 -29.55 -10.76 58.83
N THR A 156 -28.41 -10.19 59.23
CA THR A 156 -27.89 -10.39 60.60
C THR A 156 -28.83 -9.80 61.65
N ARG A 157 -29.38 -8.60 61.43
CA ARG A 157 -30.41 -8.01 62.32
C ARG A 157 -31.68 -8.88 62.37
N GLY A 158 -32.09 -9.43 61.23
CA GLY A 158 -33.23 -10.35 61.17
C GLY A 158 -32.99 -11.65 61.94
N GLU A 159 -31.76 -12.17 61.91
CA GLU A 159 -31.33 -13.32 62.72
C GLU A 159 -31.30 -12.99 64.21
N GLU A 160 -30.82 -11.81 64.60
CA GLU A 160 -30.86 -11.31 65.99
C GLU A 160 -32.30 -11.26 66.53
N PHE A 161 -33.23 -10.66 65.78
CA PHE A 161 -34.65 -10.64 66.17
C PHE A 161 -35.26 -12.05 66.24
N ARG A 162 -34.86 -12.97 65.36
CA ARG A 162 -35.32 -14.37 65.44
C ARG A 162 -34.86 -15.05 66.72
N VAL A 163 -33.60 -14.87 67.11
CA VAL A 163 -33.06 -15.39 68.37
C VAL A 163 -33.81 -14.80 69.57
N GLU A 164 -34.12 -13.50 69.55
CA GLU A 164 -34.89 -12.85 70.62
C GLU A 164 -36.33 -13.35 70.70
N ILE A 165 -37.01 -13.55 69.55
CA ILE A 165 -38.34 -14.17 69.50
C ILE A 165 -38.30 -15.60 70.06
N GLU A 166 -37.29 -16.39 69.70
CA GLU A 166 -37.11 -17.75 70.24
C GLU A 166 -36.90 -17.73 71.76
N LYS A 167 -36.10 -16.79 72.27
CA LYS A 167 -35.90 -16.59 73.71
C LYS A 167 -37.21 -16.24 74.43
N LEU A 168 -37.93 -15.22 73.95
CA LEU A 168 -39.21 -14.81 74.53
C LEU A 168 -40.26 -15.93 74.45
N ARG A 169 -40.26 -16.73 73.38
CA ARG A 169 -41.11 -17.93 73.28
C ARG A 169 -40.73 -18.99 74.30
N GLY A 170 -39.44 -19.19 74.54
CA GLY A 170 -38.94 -20.07 75.61
C GLY A 170 -39.42 -19.60 76.98
N GLU A 171 -39.23 -18.33 77.30
CA GLU A 171 -39.69 -17.72 78.57
C GLU A 171 -41.21 -17.83 78.75
N LEU A 172 -42.00 -17.62 77.69
CA LEU A 172 -43.45 -17.83 77.72
C LEU A 172 -43.81 -19.29 77.98
N ALA A 173 -43.12 -20.25 77.37
CA ALA A 173 -43.34 -21.67 77.61
C ALA A 173 -43.00 -22.05 79.07
N ASP A 174 -41.91 -21.50 79.62
CA ASP A 174 -41.51 -21.70 81.01
C ASP A 174 -42.55 -21.12 81.98
N LEU A 175 -43.08 -19.91 81.73
CA LEU A 175 -44.16 -19.31 82.52
C LEU A 175 -45.46 -20.14 82.47
N VAL A 176 -45.78 -20.71 81.31
CA VAL A 176 -46.93 -21.63 81.18
C VAL A 176 -46.69 -22.90 82.00
N ALA A 177 -45.50 -23.50 81.92
CA ALA A 177 -45.13 -24.65 82.74
C ALA A 177 -45.13 -24.32 84.25
N GLU A 178 -44.69 -23.13 84.65
CA GLU A 178 -44.74 -22.67 86.04
C GLU A 178 -46.19 -22.47 86.52
N LYS A 179 -47.08 -21.96 85.65
CA LYS A 179 -48.51 -21.89 85.95
C LYS A 179 -49.16 -23.27 86.04
N GLU A 180 -48.83 -24.19 85.15
CA GLU A 180 -49.34 -25.57 85.20
C GLU A 180 -48.84 -26.30 86.45
N THR A 181 -47.59 -26.07 86.88
CA THR A 181 -47.08 -26.65 88.12
C THR A 181 -47.71 -26.01 89.36
N ARG A 182 -48.00 -24.70 89.35
CA ARG A 182 -48.75 -24.01 90.43
C ARG A 182 -50.25 -24.37 90.47
N THR A 183 -50.90 -24.64 89.34
CA THR A 183 -52.28 -25.16 89.32
C THR A 183 -52.34 -26.67 89.60
N SER A 184 -51.25 -27.41 89.38
CA SER A 184 -51.14 -28.82 89.78
C SER A 184 -50.97 -29.05 91.30
N ALA A 185 -50.64 -28.01 92.08
CA ALA A 185 -50.68 -28.05 93.54
C ALA A 185 -52.10 -27.90 94.13
N ALA A 186 -53.11 -27.58 93.30
CA ALA A 186 -54.51 -27.45 93.72
C ALA A 186 -55.47 -28.47 93.07
N HIS A 187 -55.02 -29.31 92.13
CA HIS A 187 -55.80 -30.48 91.69
C HIS A 187 -54.90 -31.65 91.29
N LYS A 188 -54.66 -32.55 92.25
CA LYS A 188 -54.38 -33.96 91.96
C LYS A 188 -55.61 -34.54 91.29
N GLY A 189 -55.51 -34.95 90.02
CA GLY A 189 -56.61 -35.66 89.40
C GLY A 189 -56.42 -36.10 87.95
N VAL A 190 -55.75 -37.23 87.77
CA VAL A 190 -56.17 -38.33 86.87
C VAL A 190 -55.81 -38.24 85.37
N SER A 191 -54.96 -39.21 85.01
CA SER A 191 -55.02 -40.09 83.83
C SER A 191 -54.49 -39.63 82.46
N ARG A 192 -53.52 -40.43 82.01
CA ARG A 192 -53.15 -40.67 80.62
C ARG A 192 -53.86 -41.97 80.18
N PRO A 193 -54.50 -41.99 78.99
CA PRO A 193 -53.99 -42.87 77.93
C PRO A 193 -54.10 -42.17 76.54
N LYS A 194 -53.06 -42.19 75.69
CA LYS A 194 -52.87 -43.13 74.57
C LYS A 194 -54.17 -43.69 73.95
N SER A 195 -54.57 -43.14 72.80
CA SER A 195 -55.01 -43.83 71.57
C SER A 195 -55.64 -42.79 70.61
N ALA A 196 -54.98 -42.48 69.50
CA ALA A 196 -55.25 -43.06 68.17
C ALA A 196 -56.55 -42.53 67.51
N LYS A 197 -56.38 -41.54 66.62
CA LYS A 197 -57.28 -41.26 65.47
C LYS A 197 -56.48 -40.50 64.42
N THR A 198 -55.74 -41.16 63.52
CA THR A 198 -56.12 -41.85 62.27
C THR A 198 -56.73 -40.92 61.19
N ILE A 199 -56.17 -41.06 59.97
CA ILE A 199 -56.79 -40.83 58.64
C ILE A 199 -56.63 -39.40 58.10
N THR A 200 -55.44 -39.09 57.54
CA THR A 200 -55.06 -39.18 56.10
C THR A 200 -55.54 -38.02 55.24
N ARG A 201 -54.61 -37.12 54.91
CA ARG A 201 -54.53 -36.47 53.60
C ARG A 201 -53.52 -37.26 52.74
N LYS A 202 -54.04 -38.06 51.82
CA LYS A 202 -53.47 -38.41 50.51
C LYS A 202 -54.69 -38.46 49.56
N PRO A 203 -54.62 -38.03 48.29
CA PRO A 203 -53.55 -38.34 47.33
C PRO A 203 -52.98 -37.04 46.68
N GLU A 204 -51.71 -36.87 46.31
CA GLU A 204 -50.99 -37.34 45.11
C GLU A 204 -51.87 -37.60 43.86
N PRO A 205 -51.29 -37.62 42.67
CA PRO A 205 -50.81 -36.52 41.82
C PRO A 205 -51.89 -36.10 40.79
N GLU A 206 -51.63 -35.10 39.95
CA GLU A 206 -51.80 -35.28 38.49
C GLU A 206 -51.15 -34.15 37.66
N LYS A 207 -50.23 -34.59 36.81
CA LYS A 207 -50.02 -34.22 35.39
C LYS A 207 -50.15 -32.73 35.02
N LYS A 208 -49.05 -32.06 34.63
CA LYS A 208 -48.53 -32.08 33.24
C LYS A 208 -49.61 -32.11 32.16
N ALA A 209 -49.92 -30.93 31.64
CA ALA A 209 -49.91 -30.55 30.21
C ALA A 209 -50.46 -29.09 30.18
N ASP A 210 -49.72 -28.07 29.75
CA ASP A 210 -49.59 -27.61 28.35
C ASP A 210 -50.88 -27.77 27.53
N PRO A 211 -51.32 -26.81 26.69
CA PRO A 211 -50.48 -25.94 25.84
C PRO A 211 -51.07 -24.50 25.77
N THR A 212 -50.69 -23.52 24.95
CA THR A 212 -50.70 -23.50 23.48
C THR A 212 -50.37 -22.06 23.01
N ASN A 213 -49.60 -21.94 21.92
CA ASN A 213 -49.74 -20.96 20.82
C ASN A 213 -49.56 -19.45 21.12
N LYS A 214 -48.78 -18.60 20.42
CA LYS A 214 -48.19 -18.57 19.06
C LYS A 214 -49.05 -19.20 17.96
N PRO A 215 -49.78 -18.36 17.20
CA PRO A 215 -49.39 -17.99 15.84
C PRO A 215 -49.54 -16.46 15.64
N ASP A 216 -48.90 -15.77 14.71
CA ASP A 216 -49.10 -15.87 13.26
C ASP A 216 -47.79 -15.68 12.49
N PHE A 217 -47.47 -16.68 11.67
CA PHE A 217 -46.72 -16.50 10.43
C PHE A 217 -47.60 -17.10 9.34
N VAL A 218 -48.03 -16.26 8.40
CA VAL A 218 -48.79 -16.63 7.21
C VAL A 218 -47.83 -16.82 6.03
N LYS A 219 -48.15 -17.87 5.27
CA LYS A 219 -47.67 -18.45 4.01
C LYS A 219 -47.09 -17.57 2.88
N ASP A 220 -46.06 -18.16 2.25
CA ASP A 220 -45.68 -18.29 0.81
C ASP A 220 -45.21 -17.08 -0.05
N PRO A 221 -44.35 -17.26 -1.11
CA PRO A 221 -43.45 -18.39 -1.46
C PRO A 221 -41.99 -17.98 -1.90
N SER A 222 -41.16 -19.02 -2.15
CA SER A 222 -39.83 -19.15 -2.86
C SER A 222 -39.52 -18.19 -4.06
N PRO A 223 -38.30 -18.13 -4.71
CA PRO A 223 -37.02 -18.84 -4.48
C PRO A 223 -35.70 -18.00 -4.59
N ALA A 224 -34.57 -18.66 -4.21
CA ALA A 224 -33.18 -18.53 -4.75
C ALA A 224 -32.31 -17.27 -4.51
N LYS A 225 -31.23 -17.43 -3.72
CA LYS A 225 -29.83 -17.53 -4.22
C LYS A 225 -28.83 -17.71 -3.06
N LYS A 226 -28.03 -18.76 -3.15
CA LYS A 226 -26.80 -18.96 -2.38
C LYS A 226 -25.75 -17.94 -2.87
N THR A 227 -25.16 -17.17 -1.97
CA THR A 227 -23.74 -16.81 -2.06
C THR A 227 -23.15 -16.89 -0.66
N GLU A 228 -22.24 -17.82 -0.54
CA GLU A 228 -21.46 -18.26 0.60
C GLU A 228 -20.38 -17.21 0.88
N THR A 229 -20.53 -16.39 1.92
CA THR A 229 -19.44 -15.56 2.43
C THR A 229 -18.83 -16.27 3.64
N ARG A 230 -17.75 -17.01 3.38
CA ARG A 230 -16.85 -17.51 4.42
C ARG A 230 -16.38 -16.33 5.28
N GLU A 231 -16.72 -16.37 6.57
CA GLU A 231 -16.07 -15.57 7.60
C GLU A 231 -14.58 -15.89 7.62
N ALA A 232 -13.75 -14.94 7.18
CA ALA A 232 -12.33 -14.96 7.42
C ALA A 232 -12.08 -14.69 8.90
N ARG A 233 -11.60 -15.72 9.60
CA ARG A 233 -11.11 -15.64 10.97
C ARG A 233 -10.09 -14.50 11.08
N LYS A 234 -10.36 -13.56 11.99
CA LYS A 234 -9.40 -12.58 12.48
C LYS A 234 -8.26 -13.33 13.15
N GLY A 235 -7.11 -13.40 12.49
CA GLY A 235 -5.87 -13.94 13.03
C GLY A 235 -4.71 -13.10 12.54
N PHE A 236 -4.18 -12.26 13.44
CA PHE A 236 -2.84 -11.65 13.50
C PHE A 236 -2.29 -10.91 12.25
N PRO A 237 -1.70 -9.71 12.41
CA PRO A 237 -0.99 -9.06 11.31
C PRO A 237 0.28 -9.86 10.93
N PRO A 238 0.66 -9.90 9.64
CA PRO A 238 1.90 -10.53 9.20
C PRO A 238 3.10 -9.75 9.75
N ILE A 239 4.07 -10.50 10.31
CA ILE A 239 5.36 -10.00 10.77
C ILE A 239 6.16 -9.60 9.51
N PHE A 240 6.25 -8.30 9.23
CA PHE A 240 7.21 -7.77 8.27
C PHE A 240 8.58 -7.73 8.93
N GLY A 241 9.38 -8.76 8.69
CA GLY A 241 10.75 -8.87 9.16
C GLY A 241 11.54 -9.85 8.29
N VAL A 242 11.72 -9.51 7.01
CA VAL A 242 12.71 -10.18 6.16
C VAL A 242 14.05 -9.50 6.42
N ALA A 243 14.89 -10.13 7.24
CA ALA A 243 16.31 -9.79 7.35
C ALA A 243 16.99 -10.22 6.04
N GLN A 244 17.55 -9.26 5.32
CA GLN A 244 18.33 -9.49 4.12
C GLN A 244 19.76 -9.89 4.56
N GLU A 245 20.13 -11.15 4.37
CA GLU A 245 21.50 -11.62 4.59
C GLU A 245 22.44 -10.91 3.59
N ILE A 246 23.36 -10.11 4.12
CA ILE A 246 24.46 -9.51 3.36
C ILE A 246 25.55 -10.59 3.26
N GLY A 247 25.68 -11.18 2.07
CA GLY A 247 26.75 -12.11 1.75
C GLY A 247 28.13 -11.44 1.87
N GLN A 248 29.04 -12.05 2.64
CA GLN A 248 30.44 -11.67 2.69
C GLN A 248 31.16 -12.09 1.40
N PRO A 249 31.96 -11.22 0.75
CA PRO A 249 32.81 -11.64 -0.34
C PRO A 249 34.04 -12.41 0.16
N SER A 250 34.19 -13.64 -0.33
CA SER A 250 35.37 -14.48 -0.10
C SER A 250 36.60 -13.88 -0.79
N ILE A 251 37.59 -13.45 -0.01
CA ILE A 251 38.93 -13.11 -0.51
C ILE A 251 39.67 -14.42 -0.75
N LYS A 252 39.91 -14.77 -2.02
CA LYS A 252 40.85 -15.83 -2.39
C LYS A 252 42.27 -15.25 -2.40
N ARG A 253 43.17 -15.95 -1.71
CA ARG A 253 44.63 -15.77 -1.78
C ARG A 253 45.17 -16.36 -3.07
#